data_AF-A0A6I1G1Z1-F1
#
_entry.id   AF-A0A6I1G1Z1-F1
#
_cell.length_a   1.000
_cell.length_b   1.000
_cell.length_c   1.000
_cell.angle_alpha   90.00
_cell.angle_beta   90.00
_cell.angle_gamma   90.00
#
_symmetry.space_group_name_H-M   'P 1'
#
loop_
_entity.id
_entity.type
_entity.pdbx_description
1 polymer ?
#
loop_
_entity_poly.entity_id
_entity_poly.type
_entity_poly.pdbx_seq_one_letter_code
_entity_poly.pdbx_strand_id
1 'polypeptide(L)'
;MTHHREEAFVPTSESPASVAGEAHTALRALAHATRFLDDPRELYSVLGSLSPAVAALSQSLHQLAAFHDAPAKEAAWVAGDTNASRAARYAVSWDLHRAAEILRHVGESIDHAHSAESGVTYVHRDFPAFADSPTRSAGQGLSL
;
A
#
# COMPACT_ATOMS: atom_id res chain seq x y z
N MET A 1 -48.06 -17.56 -16.78
CA MET A 1 -46.84 -17.38 -17.61
C MET A 1 -46.86 -15.94 -18.08
N THR A 2 -45.97 -15.04 -17.69
CA THR A 2 -44.57 -15.17 -17.26
C THR A 2 -44.23 -14.06 -16.25
N HIS A 3 -43.43 -14.42 -15.25
CA HIS A 3 -42.84 -13.51 -14.28
C HIS A 3 -41.90 -12.52 -14.97
N HIS A 4 -42.05 -11.22 -14.73
CA HIS A 4 -40.93 -10.29 -14.83
C HIS A 4 -40.30 -10.13 -13.45
N ARG A 5 -39.35 -11.01 -13.16
CA ARG A 5 -38.33 -10.77 -12.13
C ARG A 5 -37.25 -9.94 -12.82
N GLU A 6 -37.37 -8.62 -12.73
CA GLU A 6 -36.24 -7.74 -13.03
C GLU A 6 -35.39 -7.63 -11.77
N GLU A 7 -34.64 -8.69 -11.48
CA GLU A 7 -33.44 -8.54 -10.66
C GLU A 7 -32.30 -8.12 -11.58
N ALA A 8 -32.25 -6.82 -11.86
CA ALA A 8 -31.00 -6.20 -12.26
C ALA A 8 -30.12 -6.14 -11.00
N PHE A 9 -29.13 -7.02 -10.95
CA PHE A 9 -28.00 -7.02 -10.04
C PHE A 9 -27.52 -5.58 -9.79
N VAL A 10 -27.83 -5.05 -8.61
CA VAL A 10 -27.25 -3.79 -8.14
C VAL A 10 -25.77 -4.09 -7.94
N PRO A 11 -24.83 -3.47 -8.68
CA PRO A 11 -23.45 -3.47 -8.24
C PRO A 11 -23.46 -2.68 -6.94
N THR A 12 -23.38 -3.37 -5.81
CA THR A 12 -23.04 -2.71 -4.56
C THR A 12 -21.57 -2.38 -4.67
N SER A 13 -21.24 -1.32 -5.42
CA SER A 13 -19.94 -0.68 -5.28
C SER A 13 -19.83 -0.32 -3.82
N GLU A 14 -18.92 -0.98 -3.12
CA GLU A 14 -18.70 -0.77 -1.70
C GLU A 14 -18.49 0.73 -1.44
N SER A 15 -19.17 1.28 -0.44
CA SER A 15 -19.04 2.70 -0.15
C SER A 15 -17.58 3.04 0.16
N PRO A 16 -17.06 4.22 -0.22
CA PRO A 16 -15.68 4.61 0.10
C PRO A 16 -15.35 4.50 1.61
N ALA A 17 -16.35 4.69 2.48
CA ALA A 17 -16.22 4.53 3.91
C ALA A 17 -15.99 3.07 4.34
N SER A 18 -16.64 2.11 3.69
CA SER A 18 -16.46 0.69 3.97
C SER A 18 -15.09 0.21 3.50
N VAL A 19 -14.68 0.58 2.28
CA VAL A 19 -13.33 0.32 1.75
C VAL A 19 -12.24 0.91 2.65
N ALA A 20 -12.45 2.12 3.19
CA ALA A 20 -11.52 2.73 4.14
C ALA A 20 -11.42 1.92 5.46
N GLY A 21 -12.53 1.32 5.92
CA GLY A 21 -12.56 0.42 7.08
C GLY A 21 -11.82 -0.89 6.83
N GLU A 22 -11.93 -1.46 5.64
CA GLU A 22 -11.15 -2.64 5.22
C GLU A 22 -9.66 -2.31 5.14
N ALA A 23 -9.28 -1.18 4.53
CA ALA A 23 -7.90 -0.71 4.47
C ALA A 23 -7.32 -0.53 5.88
N HIS A 24 -8.07 0.06 6.82
CA HIS A 24 -7.65 0.16 8.21
C HIS A 24 -7.38 -1.21 8.84
N THR A 25 -8.28 -2.18 8.61
CA THR A 25 -8.15 -3.54 9.13
C THR A 25 -6.92 -4.24 8.55
N ALA A 26 -6.70 -4.13 7.24
CA ALA A 26 -5.54 -4.69 6.56
C ALA A 26 -4.22 -4.09 7.08
N LEU A 27 -4.16 -2.76 7.25
CA LEU A 27 -2.97 -2.08 7.80
C LEU A 27 -2.68 -2.49 9.25
N ARG A 28 -3.73 -2.71 10.07
CA ARG A 28 -3.56 -3.26 11.43
C ARG A 28 -3.04 -4.69 11.41
N ALA A 29 -3.56 -5.54 10.52
CA ALA A 29 -3.08 -6.90 10.35
C ALA A 29 -1.62 -6.92 9.91
N LEU A 30 -1.24 -6.07 8.94
CA LEU A 30 0.14 -5.89 8.51
C LEU A 30 1.04 -5.47 9.67
N ALA A 31 0.64 -4.43 10.43
CA ALA A 31 1.40 -3.96 11.60
C ALA A 31 1.52 -5.01 12.72
N HIS A 32 0.60 -5.97 12.78
CA HIS A 32 0.70 -7.10 13.70
C HIS A 32 1.70 -8.14 13.18
N ALA A 33 1.61 -8.53 11.91
CA ALA A 33 2.48 -9.51 11.27
C ALA A 33 3.94 -9.05 11.24
N THR A 34 4.22 -7.78 10.96
CA THR A 34 5.59 -7.26 10.90
C THR A 34 6.29 -7.12 12.25
N ARG A 35 5.63 -7.42 13.38
CA ARG A 35 6.28 -7.50 14.70
C ARG A 35 7.27 -8.65 14.79
N PHE A 36 7.03 -9.73 14.07
CA PHE A 36 7.84 -10.94 14.06
C PHE A 36 7.97 -11.42 12.61
N LEU A 37 9.07 -11.04 11.96
CA LEU A 37 9.45 -11.59 10.65
C LEU A 37 10.42 -12.74 10.90
N ASP A 38 9.91 -13.98 10.91
CA ASP A 38 10.71 -15.18 11.16
C ASP A 38 11.59 -15.54 9.95
N ASP A 39 11.11 -15.25 8.73
CA ASP A 39 11.86 -15.35 7.49
C ASP A 39 12.20 -13.96 6.96
N PRO A 40 13.48 -13.53 6.97
CA PRO A 40 13.86 -12.23 6.46
C PRO A 40 13.56 -12.03 4.97
N ARG A 41 13.37 -13.12 4.21
CA ARG A 41 12.98 -13.05 2.79
C ARG A 41 11.57 -12.47 2.60
N GLU A 42 10.72 -12.50 3.64
CA GLU A 42 9.39 -11.88 3.60
C GLU A 42 9.47 -10.35 3.52
N LEU A 43 10.54 -9.74 4.05
CA LEU A 43 10.70 -8.28 4.06
C LEU A 43 10.67 -7.70 2.65
N TYR A 44 11.35 -8.34 1.70
CA TYR A 44 11.35 -7.94 0.30
C TYR A 44 9.94 -7.94 -0.30
N SER A 45 9.15 -8.98 -0.05
CA SER A 45 7.76 -9.06 -0.55
C SER A 45 6.84 -8.04 0.14
N VAL A 46 7.03 -7.78 1.43
CA VAL A 46 6.28 -6.77 2.19
C VAL A 46 6.55 -5.37 1.64
N LEU A 47 7.83 -5.00 1.45
CA LEU A 47 8.21 -3.70 0.87
C LEU A 47 7.60 -3.53 -0.52
N GLY A 48 7.62 -4.59 -1.34
CA GLY A 48 7.10 -4.54 -2.71
C GLY A 48 5.59 -4.37 -2.79
N SER A 49 4.88 -4.81 -1.76
CA SER A 49 3.43 -4.60 -1.64
C SER A 49 3.11 -3.23 -1.06
N LEU A 50 3.97 -2.69 -0.20
CA LEU A 50 3.77 -1.37 0.43
C LEU A 50 3.92 -0.21 -0.56
N SER A 51 4.85 -0.28 -1.52
CA SER A 51 5.03 0.78 -2.53
C SER A 51 3.74 1.10 -3.31
N PRO A 52 3.08 0.14 -4.00
CA PRO A 52 1.82 0.42 -4.69
C PRO A 52 0.68 0.76 -3.72
N ALA A 53 0.68 0.24 -2.48
CA ALA A 53 -0.32 0.59 -1.48
C ALA A 53 -0.22 2.05 -1.03
N VAL A 54 0.99 2.56 -0.81
CA VAL A 54 1.25 3.97 -0.47
C VAL A 54 0.90 4.89 -1.65
N ALA A 55 1.22 4.49 -2.88
CA ALA A 55 0.81 5.23 -4.08
C ALA A 55 -0.72 5.32 -4.21
N ALA A 56 -1.43 4.20 -3.96
CA ALA A 56 -2.88 4.18 -3.96
C ALA A 56 -3.47 5.08 -2.86
N LEU A 57 -2.91 5.05 -1.65
CA LEU A 57 -3.36 5.92 -0.55
C LEU A 57 -3.12 7.41 -0.87
N SER A 58 -1.96 7.75 -1.44
CA SER A 58 -1.67 9.11 -1.94
C SER A 58 -2.73 9.56 -2.94
N GLN A 59 -3.08 8.70 -3.90
CA GLN A 59 -4.11 8.99 -4.89
C GLN A 59 -5.49 9.20 -4.24
N SER A 60 -5.87 8.37 -3.26
CA SER A 60 -7.12 8.54 -2.52
C SER A 60 -7.17 9.87 -1.77
N LEU A 61 -6.07 10.31 -1.15
CA LEU A 61 -6.01 11.61 -0.48
C LEU A 61 -6.19 12.78 -1.46
N HIS A 62 -5.58 12.72 -2.65
CA HIS A 62 -5.84 13.72 -3.69
C HIS A 62 -7.31 13.72 -4.15
N GLN A 63 -7.94 12.55 -4.28
CA GLN A 63 -9.35 12.46 -4.66
C GLN A 63 -10.28 13.05 -3.58
N LEU A 64 -9.98 12.81 -2.31
CA LEU A 64 -10.70 13.40 -1.19
C LEU A 64 -10.51 14.92 -1.12
N ALA A 65 -9.31 15.42 -1.44
CA ALA A 65 -9.04 16.86 -1.51
C ALA A 65 -9.83 17.54 -2.65
N ALA A 66 -9.84 16.91 -3.83
CA ALA A 66 -10.54 17.42 -5.01
C ALA A 66 -12.06 17.59 -4.80
N PHE A 67 -12.66 16.81 -3.89
CA PHE A 67 -14.07 17.01 -3.49
C PHE A 67 -14.32 18.41 -2.91
N HIS A 68 -13.32 18.97 -2.21
CA HIS A 68 -13.42 20.31 -1.62
C HIS A 68 -13.02 21.43 -2.58
N ASP A 69 -12.22 21.14 -3.61
CA ASP A 69 -11.82 22.07 -4.68
C ASP A 69 -12.97 22.44 -5.62
N ALA A 70 -13.96 21.56 -5.76
CA ALA A 70 -15.08 21.76 -6.66
C ALA A 70 -15.88 23.04 -6.31
N PRO A 71 -16.22 23.89 -7.30
CA PRO A 71 -17.00 25.11 -7.08
C PRO A 71 -18.30 24.81 -6.33
N ALA A 72 -18.71 25.70 -5.42
CA ALA A 72 -19.92 25.53 -4.61
C ALA A 72 -21.21 25.28 -5.43
N LYS A 73 -21.24 25.67 -6.71
CA LYS A 73 -22.35 25.39 -7.63
C LYS A 73 -22.51 23.91 -8.00
N GLU A 74 -21.43 23.11 -7.92
CA GLU A 74 -21.48 21.65 -8.13
C GLU A 74 -21.74 20.89 -6.83
N ALA A 75 -21.38 21.49 -5.69
CA ALA A 75 -21.64 20.95 -4.36
C ALA A 75 -23.06 21.34 -3.88
N ALA A 76 -24.09 20.73 -4.44
CA ALA A 76 -25.52 20.90 -4.08
C ALA A 76 -25.85 20.64 -2.59
N TRP A 77 -24.87 20.23 -1.79
CA TRP A 77 -24.99 19.79 -0.40
C TRP A 77 -24.58 20.86 0.64
N VAL A 78 -24.09 22.03 0.22
CA VAL A 78 -23.67 23.09 1.15
C VAL A 78 -24.80 24.10 1.36
N ALA A 79 -25.62 23.88 2.38
CA ALA A 79 -26.52 24.91 2.88
C ALA A 79 -25.70 26.02 3.59
N GLY A 80 -25.64 27.20 2.99
CA GLY A 80 -24.94 28.37 3.55
C GLY A 80 -23.46 28.43 3.15
N ASP A 81 -23.19 29.00 1.98
CA ASP A 81 -21.85 29.35 1.49
C ASP A 81 -21.26 30.56 2.25
N THR A 82 -20.92 30.33 3.52
CA THR A 82 -20.27 31.32 4.38
C THR A 82 -18.77 31.40 4.12
N ASN A 83 -18.15 32.56 4.39
CA ASN A 83 -16.68 32.70 4.36
C ASN A 83 -15.98 31.65 5.23
N ALA A 84 -16.53 31.35 6.41
CA ALA A 84 -15.99 30.36 7.32
C ALA A 84 -16.03 28.94 6.73
N SER A 85 -17.14 28.56 6.06
CA SER A 85 -17.25 27.27 5.37
C SER A 85 -16.24 27.14 4.23
N ARG A 86 -16.06 28.20 3.42
CA ARG A 86 -15.04 28.21 2.35
C ARG A 86 -13.61 28.07 2.91
N ALA A 87 -13.28 28.80 3.97
CA ALA A 87 -11.97 28.69 4.60
C ALA A 87 -11.70 27.28 5.14
N ALA A 88 -12.71 26.65 5.77
CA ALA A 88 -12.59 25.28 6.27
C ALA A 88 -12.40 24.26 5.14
N ARG A 89 -13.17 24.36 4.04
CA ARG A 89 -13.02 23.48 2.87
C ARG A 89 -11.64 23.60 2.24
N TYR A 90 -11.15 24.84 2.09
CA TYR A 90 -9.80 25.09 1.57
C TYR A 90 -8.74 24.46 2.47
N ALA A 91 -8.84 24.62 3.79
CA ALA A 91 -7.90 24.03 4.74
C ALA A 91 -7.86 22.49 4.61
N VAL A 92 -9.03 21.84 4.52
CA VAL A 92 -9.12 20.38 4.33
C VAL A 92 -8.46 19.96 3.02
N SER A 93 -8.81 20.60 1.89
CA SER A 93 -8.20 20.28 0.59
C SER A 93 -6.68 20.42 0.62
N TRP A 94 -6.18 21.56 1.12
CA TRP A 94 -4.76 21.85 1.22
C TRP A 94 -4.01 20.79 2.05
N ASP A 95 -4.52 20.46 3.24
CA ASP A 95 -3.86 19.48 4.11
C ASP A 95 -3.85 18.08 3.50
N LEU A 96 -4.93 17.68 2.81
CA LEU A 96 -5.01 16.37 2.14
C LEU A 96 -4.07 16.29 0.92
N HIS A 97 -3.99 17.33 0.08
CA HIS A 97 -3.00 17.39 -1.00
C HIS A 97 -1.58 17.34 -0.46
N ARG A 98 -1.29 18.07 0.62
CA ARG A 98 0.02 18.04 1.27
C ARG A 98 0.35 16.66 1.83
N ALA A 99 -0.60 16.00 2.47
CA ALA A 99 -0.41 14.65 3.01
C ALA A 99 -0.15 13.62 1.89
N ALA A 100 -0.84 13.74 0.75
CA ALA A 100 -0.59 12.92 -0.43
C ALA A 100 0.85 13.09 -0.95
N GLU A 101 1.34 14.33 -1.08
CA GLU A 101 2.73 14.58 -1.49
C GLU A 101 3.75 14.01 -0.49
N ILE A 102 3.45 14.04 0.81
CA ILE A 102 4.29 13.39 1.82
C ILE A 102 4.30 11.87 1.59
N LEU A 103 3.14 11.25 1.34
CA LEU A 103 3.06 9.82 1.05
C LEU A 103 3.82 9.45 -0.22
N ARG A 104 3.82 10.28 -1.26
CA ARG A 104 4.64 10.04 -2.45
C ARG A 104 6.13 9.94 -2.09
N HIS A 105 6.66 10.86 -1.28
CA HIS A 105 8.06 10.79 -0.81
C HIS A 105 8.30 9.57 0.09
N VAL A 106 7.33 9.16 0.91
CA VAL A 106 7.40 7.91 1.68
C VAL A 106 7.50 6.71 0.74
N GLY A 107 6.71 6.70 -0.35
CA GLY A 107 6.76 5.66 -1.39
C GLY A 107 8.14 5.55 -2.02
N GLU A 108 8.75 6.67 -2.40
CA GLU A 108 10.13 6.71 -2.92
C GLU A 108 11.14 6.11 -1.92
N SER A 109 11.00 6.45 -0.64
CA SER A 109 11.86 5.87 0.41
C SER A 109 11.66 4.36 0.56
N ILE A 110 10.43 3.85 0.40
CA ILE A 110 10.13 2.41 0.45
C ILE A 110 10.73 1.72 -0.79
N ASP A 111 10.60 2.30 -1.99
CA ASP A 111 11.19 1.77 -3.21
C ASP A 111 12.72 1.67 -3.11
N HIS A 112 13.37 2.69 -2.52
CA HIS A 112 14.80 2.65 -2.23
C HIS A 112 15.16 1.53 -1.24
N ALA A 113 14.39 1.36 -0.16
CA ALA A 113 14.61 0.28 0.79
C ALA A 113 14.41 -1.10 0.14
N HIS A 114 13.36 -1.26 -0.66
CA HIS A 114 13.07 -2.47 -1.42
C HIS A 114 14.23 -2.84 -2.35
N SER A 115 14.76 -1.86 -3.08
CA SER A 115 15.90 -2.06 -3.97
C SER A 115 17.16 -2.47 -3.18
N ALA A 116 17.44 -1.81 -2.05
CA ALA A 116 18.58 -2.14 -1.21
C ALA A 116 18.48 -3.55 -0.60
N GLU A 117 17.27 -3.96 -0.21
CA GLU A 117 16.98 -5.26 0.39
C GLU A 117 17.38 -6.43 -0.53
N SER A 118 17.28 -6.27 -1.86
CA SER A 118 17.72 -7.27 -2.82
C SER A 118 19.22 -7.62 -2.73
N GLY A 119 20.04 -6.71 -2.18
CA GLY A 119 21.47 -6.89 -2.00
C GLY A 119 21.85 -7.47 -0.64
N VAL A 120 20.91 -7.65 0.28
CA VAL A 120 21.18 -8.17 1.63
C VAL A 120 21.38 -9.69 1.56
N THR A 121 22.53 -10.16 2.04
CA THR A 121 22.81 -11.59 2.16
C THR A 121 22.51 -12.08 3.57
N TYR A 122 21.45 -12.89 3.71
CA TYR A 122 21.09 -13.51 4.98
C TYR A 122 21.87 -14.80 5.20
N VAL A 123 22.74 -14.83 6.22
CA VAL A 123 23.42 -16.04 6.67
C VAL A 123 22.50 -16.76 7.65
N HIS A 124 21.99 -17.91 7.24
CA HIS A 124 21.01 -18.67 8.01
C HIS A 124 21.73 -19.42 9.16
N ARG A 125 21.72 -18.86 10.37
CA ARG A 125 22.45 -19.44 11.51
C ARG A 125 21.83 -20.76 12.02
N ASP A 126 20.55 -21.04 11.72
CA ASP A 126 19.79 -22.12 12.36
C ASP A 126 19.04 -23.10 11.42
N PHE A 127 19.41 -23.23 10.14
CA PHE A 127 18.92 -24.34 9.29
C PHE A 127 20.07 -25.22 8.76
N PRO A 128 20.16 -26.49 9.19
CA PRO A 128 21.22 -27.41 8.79
C PRO A 128 20.90 -28.10 7.44
N ALA A 129 20.69 -27.33 6.36
CA ALA A 129 20.41 -27.87 5.03
C ALA A 129 21.37 -27.38 3.92
N PHE A 130 22.48 -26.73 4.29
CA PHE A 130 23.62 -26.54 3.42
C PHE A 130 24.88 -26.99 4.15
N ALA A 131 24.90 -28.26 4.57
CA ALA A 131 26.19 -28.93 4.71
C ALA A 131 26.81 -28.93 3.31
N ASP A 132 27.96 -28.26 3.19
CA ASP A 132 28.81 -28.27 2.02
C ASP A 132 28.73 -29.62 1.32
N SER A 133 28.25 -29.63 0.08
CA SER A 133 28.56 -30.75 -0.79
C SER A 133 30.08 -30.78 -0.88
N PRO A 134 30.76 -31.84 -0.40
CA PRO A 134 32.21 -31.87 -0.42
C PRO A 134 32.64 -31.66 -1.87
N THR A 135 33.37 -30.58 -2.11
CA THR A 135 34.05 -30.28 -3.36
C THR A 135 34.65 -31.58 -3.88
N ARG A 136 34.08 -32.08 -4.97
CA ARG A 136 34.58 -33.26 -5.67
C ARG A 136 35.99 -32.91 -6.11
N SER A 137 36.98 -33.34 -5.34
CA SER A 137 38.38 -33.28 -5.71
C SER A 137 38.58 -34.20 -6.91
N ALA A 138 38.33 -33.66 -8.11
CA ALA A 138 38.78 -34.24 -9.36
C ALA A 138 40.12 -33.61 -9.74
N GLY A 139 41.08 -33.68 -8.81
CA GLY A 139 42.49 -33.48 -9.06
C GLY A 139 43.18 -34.83 -9.24
N GLN A 140 42.72 -35.66 -10.18
CA GLN A 140 43.56 -36.77 -10.68
C GLN A 140 44.59 -36.18 -11.64
N GLY A 141 45.63 -35.60 -11.06
CA GLY A 141 46.89 -35.33 -11.73
C GLY A 141 47.99 -36.09 -11.00
N LEU A 142 48.33 -37.27 -11.49
CA LEU A 142 49.60 -37.92 -11.20
C LEU A 142 50.13 -38.54 -12.50
N SER A 143 51.13 -37.87 -13.06
CA SER A 143 52.02 -38.37 -14.11
C SER A 143 52.90 -39.49 -13.57
N LEU A 144 53.13 -40.51 -14.41
CA LEU A 144 54.45 -41.07 -14.73
C LEU A 144 54.47 -41.43 -16.21
#